data_AF-A0A0Q7BVP4-F1
#
_entry.id   AF-A0A0Q7BVP4-F1
#
_cell.length_a   1.000
_cell.length_b   1.000
_cell.length_c   1.000
_cell.angle_alpha   90.00
_cell.angle_beta   90.00
_cell.angle_gamma   90.00
#
_symmetry.space_group_name_H-M   'P 1'
#
loop_
_entity.id
_entity.type
_entity.pdbx_description
1 polymer ?
#
loop_
_entity_poly.entity_id
_entity_poly.type
_entity_poly.pdbx_seq_one_letter_code
_entity_poly.pdbx_strand_id
1 'polypeptide(L)'
;MTSATDAFIAEKRALLDCLERFATTADYQRLVEIVAPLAAGDLEPWLAEWLITRAFGLGERPIDMVVRPGGMQAVEQHLMQIGAGGVG
;
A
#
# COMPACT_ATOMS: atom_id res chain seq x y z
N MET A 1 2.42 30.83 11.30
CA MET A 1 1.57 30.38 10.17
C MET A 1 2.38 29.32 9.43
N THR A 2 1.97 28.06 9.49
CA THR A 2 2.57 27.00 8.66
C THR A 2 2.22 27.28 7.20
N SER A 3 3.21 27.23 6.30
CA SER A 3 2.96 27.43 4.88
C SER A 3 2.28 26.19 4.27
N ALA A 4 1.66 26.34 3.10
CA ALA A 4 1.10 25.20 2.36
C ALA A 4 2.19 24.15 2.04
N THR A 5 3.42 24.60 1.80
CA THR A 5 4.59 23.73 1.59
C THR A 5 4.92 22.92 2.84
N ASP A 6 4.90 23.53 4.02
CA ASP A 6 5.17 22.83 5.28
C ASP A 6 4.12 21.75 5.55
N ALA A 7 2.84 22.07 5.28
CA ALA A 7 1.75 21.11 5.42
C ALA A 7 1.90 19.91 4.48
N PHE A 8 2.26 20.16 3.21
CA PHE A 8 2.52 19.10 2.24
C PHE A 8 3.69 18.20 2.66
N ILE A 9 4.80 18.79 3.11
CA ILE A 9 5.98 18.02 3.58
C ILE A 9 5.61 17.18 4.82
N ALA A 10 4.86 17.76 5.76
CA ALA A 10 4.41 17.06 6.96
C ALA A 10 3.52 15.85 6.61
N GLU A 11 2.59 16.01 5.67
CA GLU A 11 1.74 14.91 5.20
C GLU A 11 2.57 13.79 4.56
N LYS A 12 3.54 14.13 3.71
CA LYS A 12 4.41 13.14 3.07
C LYS A 12 5.27 12.38 4.07
N ARG A 13 5.79 13.05 5.10
CA ARG A 13 6.53 12.37 6.18
C ARG A 13 5.63 11.42 6.96
N ALA A 14 4.44 11.87 7.36
CA ALA A 14 3.49 11.03 8.08
C ALA A 14 3.11 9.75 7.30
N LEU A 15 2.99 9.85 5.97
CA LEU A 15 2.73 8.71 5.09
C LEU A 15 3.90 7.72 5.07
N LEU A 16 5.14 8.21 4.96
CA LEU A 16 6.33 7.36 5.00
C LEU A 16 6.52 6.69 6.37
N ASP A 17 6.29 7.43 7.46
CA ASP A 17 6.33 6.87 8.82
C ASP A 17 5.27 5.78 9.01
N CYS A 18 4.11 5.93 8.38
CA CYS A 18 3.05 4.92 8.39
C CYS A 18 3.48 3.66 7.64
N LEU A 19 4.08 3.83 6.46
CA LEU A 19 4.62 2.73 5.66
C LEU A 19 5.71 1.97 6.40
N GLU A 20 6.65 2.68 7.02
CA GLU A 20 7.72 2.09 7.82
C GLU A 20 7.16 1.23 8.96
N ARG A 21 6.19 1.76 9.72
CA ARG A 21 5.53 0.99 10.77
C ARG A 21 4.79 -0.22 10.22
N PHE A 22 4.05 -0.06 9.13
CA PHE A 22 3.29 -1.14 8.52
C PHE A 22 4.21 -2.25 8.00
N ALA A 23 5.35 -1.89 7.40
CA ALA A 23 6.36 -2.84 6.93
C ALA A 23 6.89 -3.79 8.01
N THR A 24 6.83 -3.38 9.28
CA THR A 24 7.23 -4.24 10.42
C THR A 24 6.14 -5.22 10.91
N THR A 25 4.96 -5.22 10.28
CA THR A 25 3.82 -6.04 10.72
C THR A 25 3.73 -7.36 9.98
N ALA A 26 3.06 -8.35 10.60
CA ALA A 26 2.76 -9.63 9.94
C ALA A 26 1.83 -9.46 8.73
N ASP A 27 1.00 -8.40 8.71
CA ASP A 27 0.10 -8.11 7.60
C ASP A 27 0.89 -7.71 6.35
N TYR A 28 1.92 -6.87 6.50
CA TYR A 28 2.81 -6.55 5.38
C TYR A 28 3.50 -7.79 4.81
N GLN A 29 3.99 -8.68 5.68
CA GLN A 29 4.60 -9.94 5.24
C GLN A 29 3.62 -10.80 4.40
N ARG A 30 2.33 -10.83 4.77
CA ARG A 30 1.31 -11.52 3.97
C ARG A 30 1.14 -10.89 2.58
N LEU A 31 1.19 -9.56 2.47
CA LEU A 31 1.12 -8.90 1.16
C LEU A 31 2.33 -9.26 0.29
N VAL A 32 3.53 -9.29 0.88
CA VAL A 32 4.75 -9.73 0.19
C VAL A 32 4.59 -11.16 -0.34
N GLU A 33 4.05 -12.07 0.46
CA GLU A 33 3.79 -13.45 0.04
C GLU A 33 2.75 -13.57 -1.10
N ILE A 34 1.75 -12.68 -1.14
CA ILE A 34 0.75 -12.64 -2.21
C ILE A 34 1.38 -12.19 -3.53
N VAL A 35 2.30 -11.22 -3.48
CA VAL A 35 2.89 -10.63 -4.70
C VAL A 35 4.12 -11.38 -5.18
N ALA A 36 4.84 -12.09 -4.30
CA ALA A 36 6.06 -12.83 -4.65
C ALA A 36 5.92 -13.76 -5.87
N PRO A 37 4.79 -14.46 -6.12
CA PRO A 37 4.63 -15.30 -7.30
C PRO A 37 4.43 -14.54 -8.61
N LEU A 38 4.15 -13.22 -8.57
CA LEU A 38 3.70 -12.45 -9.75
C LEU A 38 4.84 -12.02 -10.68
N ALA A 39 6.08 -11.99 -10.22
CA ALA A 39 7.23 -11.66 -11.05
C ALA A 39 8.50 -12.41 -10.61
N ALA A 40 9.39 -12.66 -11.57
CA ALA A 40 10.75 -13.10 -11.28
C ALA A 40 11.60 -11.90 -10.82
N GLY A 41 11.46 -11.51 -9.56
CA GLY A 41 12.22 -10.40 -8.98
C GLY A 41 11.69 -9.96 -7.62
N ASP A 42 12.42 -9.03 -7.02
CA ASP A 42 11.97 -8.36 -5.80
C ASP A 42 10.85 -7.36 -6.12
N LEU A 43 9.63 -7.69 -5.68
CA LEU A 43 8.45 -6.84 -5.84
C LEU A 43 8.17 -5.98 -4.61
N GLU A 44 8.99 -6.08 -3.56
CA GLU A 44 8.81 -5.30 -2.35
C GLU A 44 8.88 -3.78 -2.61
N PRO A 45 9.80 -3.24 -3.44
CA PRO A 45 9.80 -1.83 -3.80
C PRO A 45 8.53 -1.38 -4.52
N TRP A 46 7.99 -2.22 -5.41
CA TRP A 46 6.73 -1.95 -6.10
C TRP A 46 5.55 -1.97 -5.13
N LEU A 47 5.50 -2.94 -4.21
CA LEU A 47 4.45 -3.04 -3.20
C LEU A 47 4.46 -1.81 -2.29
N ALA A 48 5.64 -1.37 -1.84
CA ALA A 48 5.80 -0.18 -1.02
C ALA A 48 5.28 1.08 -1.74
N GLU A 49 5.63 1.27 -3.02
CA GLU A 49 5.13 2.38 -3.84
C GLU A 49 3.61 2.30 -4.05
N TRP A 50 3.09 1.11 -4.34
CA TRP A 50 1.67 0.87 -4.55
C TRP A 50 0.85 1.17 -3.29
N LEU A 51 1.33 0.78 -2.11
CA LEU A 51 0.65 1.01 -0.82
C LEU A 51 0.41 2.49 -0.52
N ILE A 52 1.33 3.38 -0.91
CA ILE A 52 1.25 4.83 -0.65
C ILE A 52 0.65 5.63 -1.81
N THR A 53 0.39 4.96 -2.93
CA THR A 53 -0.23 5.54 -4.11
C THR A 53 -1.72 5.24 -4.11
N ARG A 54 -2.53 6.12 -4.70
CA ARG A 54 -3.98 5.87 -4.80
C ARG A 54 -4.21 4.71 -5.76
N ALA A 55 -4.79 3.62 -5.28
CA ALA A 55 -5.04 2.44 -6.10
C ALA A 55 -6.37 2.56 -6.84
N PHE A 56 -6.33 2.46 -8.16
CA PHE A 56 -7.53 2.39 -8.99
C PHE A 56 -8.30 1.11 -8.64
N GLY A 57 -9.61 1.22 -8.36
CA GLY A 57 -10.43 0.11 -7.85
C GLY A 57 -10.63 0.09 -6.33
N LEU A 58 -9.74 0.72 -5.55
CA LEU A 58 -9.89 0.88 -4.09
C LEU A 58 -10.38 2.28 -3.68
N GLY A 59 -10.24 3.28 -4.56
CA GLY A 59 -10.72 4.66 -4.34
C GLY A 59 -9.84 5.52 -3.41
N GLU A 60 -8.90 4.89 -2.70
CA GLU A 60 -7.94 5.53 -1.80
C GLU A 60 -6.57 4.84 -1.84
N ARG A 61 -5.65 5.23 -0.95
CA ARG A 61 -4.35 4.57 -0.82
C ARG A 61 -4.54 3.26 -0.06
N PRO A 62 -3.99 2.12 -0.51
CA PRO A 62 -4.10 0.86 0.21
C PRO A 62 -3.64 0.94 1.67
N ILE A 63 -2.62 1.75 1.97
CA ILE A 63 -2.14 1.95 3.35
C ILE A 63 -3.18 2.62 4.27
N ASP A 64 -4.08 3.43 3.72
CA ASP A 64 -5.18 4.02 4.49
C ASP A 64 -6.32 3.01 4.71
N MET A 65 -6.37 1.94 3.92
CA MET A 65 -7.36 0.86 4.06
C MET A 65 -6.94 -0.16 5.10
N VAL A 66 -5.67 -0.59 5.11
CA VAL A 66 -5.20 -1.67 6.01
C VAL A 66 -5.39 -1.33 7.49
N VAL A 67 -5.48 -0.05 7.85
CA VAL A 67 -5.75 0.41 9.22
C VAL A 67 -7.23 0.30 9.64
N ARG A 68 -8.14 0.01 8.70
CA ARG A 68 -9.58 -0.10 8.95
C ARG A 68 -10.00 -1.56 9.13
N PRO A 69 -11.03 -1.84 9.95
CA PRO A 69 -11.59 -3.19 10.05
C PRO A 69 -11.98 -3.75 8.67
N GLY A 70 -11.45 -4.93 8.32
CA GLY A 70 -11.70 -5.59 7.04
C GLY A 70 -10.92 -5.01 5.85
N GLY A 71 -10.20 -3.90 6.01
CA GLY A 71 -9.47 -3.26 4.91
C GLY A 71 -8.31 -4.11 4.38
N MET A 72 -7.66 -4.89 5.25
CA MET A 72 -6.61 -5.83 4.85
C MET A 72 -7.12 -6.85 3.81
N GLN A 73 -8.29 -7.43 4.02
CA GLN A 73 -8.87 -8.43 3.10
C GLN A 73 -9.19 -7.82 1.73
N ALA A 74 -9.65 -6.56 1.71
CA ALA A 74 -9.91 -5.84 0.45
C ALA A 74 -8.61 -5.58 -0.33
N VAL A 75 -7.53 -5.21 0.37
CA VAL A 75 -6.20 -5.00 -0.22
C VAL A 75 -5.64 -6.31 -0.78
N GLU A 76 -5.72 -7.41 -0.02
CA GLU A 76 -5.31 -8.74 -0.47
C GLU A 76 -6.06 -9.18 -1.73
N GLN A 77 -7.40 -9.07 -1.74
CA GLN A 77 -8.22 -9.42 -2.89
C GLN A 77 -7.86 -8.60 -4.12
N HIS A 78 -7.58 -7.31 -3.95
CA HIS A 78 -7.21 -6.44 -5.05
C HIS A 78 -5.83 -6.80 -5.62
N LEU A 79 -4.84 -7.13 -4.78
CA LEU A 79 -3.54 -7.63 -5.25
C LEU A 79 -3.68 -8.95 -6.04
N MET A 80 -4.55 -9.86 -5.59
CA MET A 80 -4.83 -11.10 -6.31
C MET A 80 -5.46 -10.82 -7.68
N GLN A 81 -6.33 -9.81 -7.80
CA GLN A 81 -6.92 -9.39 -9.07
C GLN A 81 -5.87 -8.82 -10.03
N ILE A 82 -4.95 -7.98 -9.53
CA ILE A 82 -3.82 -7.45 -10.32
C ILE A 82 -2.99 -8.61 -10.87
N GLY A 83 -2.64 -9.59 -10.03
CA GLY A 83 -1.87 -10.76 -10.41
C GLY A 83 -2.55 -11.67 -11.43
N ALA A 84 -3.89 -11.75 -11.39
CA ALA A 84 -4.68 -12.52 -12.34
C ALA A 84 -4.87 -11.83 -13.71
N GLY A 85 -4.30 -10.64 -13.91
CA GLY A 85 -4.48 -9.84 -15.14
C GLY A 85 -5.81 -9.07 -15.17
N GLY A 86 -6.44 -8.86 -14.02
CA GLY A 86 -7.65 -8.05 -13.87
C GLY A 86 -7.36 -6.57 -14.09
N VAL A 87 -7.40 -6.15 -15.36
CA VAL A 87 -7.46 -4.73 -15.74
C VAL A 87 -8.89 -4.26 -15.44
N GLY A 88 -9.04 -3.46 -14.39
CA GLY A 88 -10.19 -2.59 -14.16
C GLY A 88 -9.71 -1.16 -14.27
#